data_AF-A0A947YPL5-F1
#
_entry.id   AF-A0A947YPL5-F1
#
_cell.length_a   1.000
_cell.length_b   1.000
_cell.length_c   1.000
_cell.angle_alpha   90.00
_cell.angle_beta   90.00
_cell.angle_gamma   90.00
#
_symmetry.space_group_name_H-M   'P 1'
#
loop_
_entity.id
_entity.type
_entity.pdbx_description
1 polymer ?
#
loop_
_entity_poly.entity_id
_entity_poly.type
_entity_poly.pdbx_seq_one_letter_code
_entity_poly.pdbx_strand_id
1 'polypeptide(L)'
;MKINLKPYQQEKPYTCLPACCRTVLAFLGQCLTEDEIVSLCGTRKSGTLLIDALHGIQQLGFNVTLIKDGTLDLLLDYLYKHEPVIVGIATDKLPYGTTGGHAIVVCGVEEEKIVYIDPVTGSEERLDLFAFMRAWRRQNSRALIISRR
;
A
#
# COMPACT_ATOMS: atom_id res chain seq x y z
N MET A 1 -8.47 -15.81 0.04
CA MET A 1 -9.41 -14.65 -0.10
C MET A 1 -8.72 -13.55 -0.87
N LYS A 2 -9.45 -12.77 -1.66
CA LYS A 2 -8.87 -11.69 -2.47
C LYS A 2 -9.89 -10.61 -2.77
N ILE A 3 -9.46 -9.35 -2.70
CA ILE A 3 -10.20 -8.16 -3.11
C ILE A 3 -9.76 -7.80 -4.53
N ASN A 4 -10.71 -7.60 -5.43
CA ASN A 4 -10.41 -7.17 -6.80
C ASN A 4 -10.14 -5.66 -6.81
N LEU A 5 -8.91 -5.28 -7.14
CA LEU A 5 -8.47 -3.89 -7.26
C LEU A 5 -8.09 -3.58 -8.70
N LYS A 6 -8.40 -2.35 -9.14
CA LYS A 6 -7.83 -1.83 -10.38
C LYS A 6 -6.42 -1.34 -10.09
N PRO A 7 -5.37 -1.93 -10.70
CA PRO A 7 -4.01 -1.51 -10.44
C PRO A 7 -3.70 -0.17 -11.11
N TYR A 8 -2.83 0.61 -10.48
CA TYR A 8 -2.27 1.84 -11.02
C TYR A 8 -0.75 1.80 -10.92
N GLN A 9 -0.08 1.98 -12.06
CA GLN A 9 1.37 2.14 -12.10
C GLN A 9 1.74 3.55 -11.61
N GLN A 10 2.81 3.66 -10.82
CA GLN A 10 3.37 4.93 -10.40
C GLN A 10 3.93 5.70 -11.61
N GLU A 11 3.67 6.99 -11.67
CA GLU A 11 4.11 7.85 -12.78
C GLU A 11 5.57 8.31 -12.58
N LYS A 12 6.09 8.31 -11.35
CA LYS A 12 7.44 8.75 -11.00
C LYS A 12 8.13 7.74 -10.07
N PRO A 13 9.48 7.62 -10.07
CA PRO A 13 10.18 6.62 -9.24
C PRO A 13 9.95 6.72 -7.72
N TYR A 14 9.50 7.88 -7.22
CA TYR A 14 9.34 8.19 -5.80
C TYR A 14 7.87 8.30 -5.35
N THR A 15 6.91 7.94 -6.21
CA THR A 15 5.46 8.09 -5.97
C THR A 15 4.73 6.78 -5.71
N CYS A 16 5.45 5.72 -5.30
CA CYS A 16 4.84 4.42 -4.97
C CYS A 16 3.70 4.52 -3.94
N LEU A 17 3.89 5.29 -2.85
CA LEU A 17 2.83 5.47 -1.84
C LEU A 17 1.61 6.23 -2.38
N PRO A 18 1.75 7.37 -3.10
CA PRO A 18 0.65 7.97 -3.84
C PRO A 18 -0.10 7.02 -4.79
N ALA A 19 0.61 6.20 -5.56
CA ALA A 19 0.00 5.23 -6.46
C ALA A 19 -0.77 4.12 -5.71
N CYS A 20 -0.27 3.67 -4.56
CA CYS A 20 -1.00 2.79 -3.65
C CYS A 20 -2.28 3.46 -3.14
N CYS A 21 -2.21 4.72 -2.70
CA CYS A 21 -3.37 5.48 -2.26
C CYS A 21 -4.39 5.61 -3.41
N ARG A 22 -3.94 5.87 -4.65
CA ARG A 22 -4.79 5.94 -5.84
C ARG A 22 -5.57 4.66 -6.08
N THR A 23 -4.89 3.51 -5.94
CA THR A 23 -5.50 2.18 -6.05
C THR A 23 -6.62 1.98 -5.02
N VAL A 24 -6.35 2.29 -3.75
CA VAL A 24 -7.34 2.12 -2.66
C VAL A 24 -8.48 3.14 -2.78
N LEU A 25 -8.19 4.41 -3.08
CA LEU A 25 -9.22 5.43 -3.27
C LEU A 25 -10.15 5.12 -4.44
N ALA A 26 -9.60 4.65 -5.57
CA ALA A 26 -10.41 4.21 -6.71
C ALA A 26 -11.33 3.04 -6.33
N PHE A 27 -10.83 2.09 -5.52
CA PHE A 27 -11.64 1.01 -4.98
C PHE A 27 -12.78 1.54 -4.07
N LEU A 28 -12.51 2.59 -3.30
CA LEU A 28 -13.52 3.28 -2.48
C LEU A 28 -14.43 4.23 -3.29
N GLY A 29 -14.30 4.28 -4.61
CA GLY A 29 -15.13 5.09 -5.51
C GLY A 29 -14.66 6.53 -5.71
N GLN A 30 -13.48 6.89 -5.21
CA GLN A 30 -12.87 8.21 -5.41
C GLN A 30 -11.78 8.14 -6.48
N CYS A 31 -12.06 8.73 -7.64
CA CYS A 31 -11.09 8.81 -8.73
C CYS A 31 -10.28 10.11 -8.60
N LEU A 32 -8.98 9.97 -8.31
CA LEU A 32 -8.01 11.06 -8.35
C LEU A 32 -6.84 10.69 -9.26
N THR A 33 -6.21 11.71 -9.82
CA THR A 33 -4.92 11.61 -10.50
C THR A 33 -3.80 11.38 -9.49
N GLU A 34 -2.66 10.85 -9.94
CA GLU A 34 -1.51 10.68 -9.06
C GLU A 34 -0.96 12.03 -8.59
N ASP A 35 -0.94 13.06 -9.45
CA ASP A 35 -0.45 14.39 -9.10
C ASP A 35 -1.32 15.10 -8.03
N GLU A 36 -2.64 14.90 -8.02
CA GLU A 36 -3.51 15.36 -6.93
C GLU A 36 -3.13 14.70 -5.60
N ILE A 37 -2.90 13.39 -5.61
CA ILE A 37 -2.53 12.63 -4.41
C ILE A 37 -1.11 12.99 -3.94
N VAL A 38 -0.16 13.17 -4.86
CA VAL A 38 1.20 13.66 -4.59
C VAL A 38 1.16 14.99 -3.85
N SER A 39 0.28 15.89 -4.29
CA SER A 39 0.10 17.21 -3.67
C SER A 39 -0.50 17.10 -2.26
N LEU A 40 -1.54 16.27 -2.09
CA LEU A 40 -2.19 16.01 -0.80
C LEU A 40 -1.23 15.38 0.22
N CYS A 41 -0.44 14.40 -0.22
CA CYS A 41 0.47 13.63 0.63
C CYS A 41 1.83 14.33 0.86
N GLY A 42 2.05 15.54 0.31
CA GLY A 42 3.31 16.27 0.46
C GLY A 42 4.52 15.54 -0.11
N THR A 43 4.32 14.71 -1.14
CA THR A 43 5.36 13.83 -1.71
C THR A 43 6.52 14.63 -2.28
N ARG A 44 7.75 14.18 -1.99
CA ARG A 44 8.99 14.78 -2.50
C ARG A 44 9.77 13.74 -3.32
N LYS A 45 10.86 14.17 -3.97
CA LYS A 45 11.79 13.25 -4.67
C LYS A 45 12.41 12.18 -3.74
N SER A 46 12.43 12.44 -2.43
CA SER A 46 12.86 11.48 -1.40
C SER A 46 11.77 10.47 -1.01
N GLY A 47 10.58 10.55 -1.61
CA GLY A 47 9.42 9.71 -1.29
C GLY A 47 8.36 10.44 -0.48
N THR A 48 7.49 9.65 0.14
CA THR A 48 6.33 10.11 0.93
C THR A 48 6.35 9.41 2.28
N LEU A 49 6.16 10.15 3.37
CA LEU A 49 6.00 9.53 4.69
C LEU A 49 4.55 9.05 4.85
N LEU A 50 4.36 7.88 5.47
CA LEU A 50 3.00 7.35 5.73
C LEU A 50 2.13 8.30 6.56
N ILE A 51 2.76 9.09 7.44
CA ILE A 51 2.03 10.09 8.26
C ILE A 51 1.53 11.27 7.41
N ASP A 52 2.30 11.68 6.39
CA ASP A 52 1.87 12.76 5.48
C ASP A 52 0.74 12.27 4.58
N ALA A 53 0.82 11.01 4.11
CA ALA A 53 -0.28 10.37 3.38
C ALA A 53 -1.54 10.26 4.26
N LEU A 54 -1.40 9.90 5.54
CA LEU A 54 -2.53 9.90 6.48
C LEU A 54 -3.22 11.27 6.54
N HIS A 55 -2.46 12.34 6.80
CA HIS A 55 -3.03 13.67 6.92
C HIS A 55 -3.61 14.17 5.58
N GLY A 56 -2.96 13.89 4.45
CA GLY A 56 -3.43 14.26 3.12
C GLY A 56 -4.75 13.59 2.76
N ILE A 57 -4.86 12.28 2.96
CA ILE A 57 -6.07 11.52 2.63
C ILE A 57 -7.24 11.86 3.58
N GLN A 58 -6.98 12.16 4.85
CA GLN A 58 -8.03 12.60 5.78
C GLN A 58 -8.72 13.91 5.34
N GLN A 59 -8.03 14.79 4.62
CA GLN A 59 -8.62 16.02 4.07
C GLN A 59 -9.72 15.75 3.03
N LEU A 60 -9.69 14.58 2.39
CA LEU A 60 -10.72 14.13 1.46
C LEU A 60 -11.96 13.55 2.17
N GLY A 61 -11.97 13.52 3.50
CA GLY A 61 -13.11 13.02 4.29
C GLY A 61 -13.08 11.51 4.55
N PHE A 62 -11.98 10.80 4.27
CA PHE A 62 -11.82 9.40 4.62
C PHE A 62 -11.36 9.20 6.06
N ASN A 63 -11.67 8.04 6.61
CA ASN A 63 -11.00 7.52 7.80
C ASN A 63 -9.66 6.91 7.38
N VAL A 64 -8.60 7.22 8.12
CA VAL A 64 -7.27 6.67 7.84
C VAL A 64 -6.62 6.19 9.12
N THR A 65 -6.22 4.93 9.15
CA THR A 65 -5.56 4.29 10.28
C THR A 65 -4.13 3.97 9.90
N LEU A 66 -3.17 4.55 10.64
CA LEU A 66 -1.76 4.21 10.55
C LEU A 66 -1.39 3.23 11.67
N ILE A 67 -0.91 2.06 11.27
CA ILE A 67 -0.50 0.99 12.16
C ILE A 67 1.01 0.91 12.17
N LYS A 68 1.56 0.75 13.37
CA LYS A 68 2.96 0.42 13.62
C LYS A 68 2.98 -0.97 14.22
N ASP A 69 4.01 -1.76 13.89
CA ASP A 69 4.19 -3.10 14.44
C ASP A 69 3.01 -4.05 14.18
N GLY A 70 2.43 -3.98 12.97
CA GLY A 70 1.32 -4.83 12.55
C GLY A 70 1.67 -6.32 12.54
N THR A 71 0.64 -7.15 12.71
CA THR A 71 0.72 -8.62 12.63
C THR A 71 0.05 -9.14 11.38
N LEU A 72 0.32 -10.41 11.03
CA LEU A 72 -0.39 -11.07 9.95
C LEU A 72 -1.89 -11.16 10.26
N ASP A 73 -2.27 -11.54 11.47
CA ASP A 73 -3.67 -11.66 11.89
C ASP A 73 -4.42 -10.33 11.70
N LEU A 74 -3.79 -9.22 12.07
CA LEU A 74 -4.35 -7.89 11.85
C LEU A 74 -4.55 -7.60 10.35
N LEU A 75 -3.58 -7.96 9.51
CA LEU A 75 -3.70 -7.78 8.07
C LEU A 75 -4.87 -8.63 7.52
N LEU A 76 -4.99 -9.88 7.97
CA LEU A 76 -6.08 -10.77 7.58
C LEU A 76 -7.44 -10.20 8.02
N ASP A 77 -7.55 -9.65 9.23
CA ASP A 77 -8.78 -9.04 9.74
C ASP A 77 -9.29 -7.90 8.84
N TYR A 78 -8.39 -7.05 8.35
CA TYR A 78 -8.74 -5.99 7.40
C TYR A 78 -9.17 -6.56 6.04
N LEU A 79 -8.44 -7.56 5.53
CA LEU A 79 -8.83 -8.21 4.27
C LEU A 79 -10.19 -8.92 4.37
N TYR A 80 -10.52 -9.55 5.50
CA TYR A 80 -11.84 -10.16 5.75
C TYR A 80 -12.97 -9.13 5.78
N LYS A 81 -12.68 -7.90 6.22
CA LYS A 81 -13.60 -6.75 6.17
C LYS A 81 -13.66 -6.10 4.78
N HIS A 82 -12.98 -6.67 3.79
CA HIS A 82 -12.91 -6.16 2.43
C HIS A 82 -12.22 -4.79 2.34
N GLU A 83 -11.25 -4.55 3.23
CA GLU A 83 -10.42 -3.34 3.31
C GLU A 83 -8.99 -3.66 2.86
N PRO A 84 -8.54 -3.18 1.67
CA PRO A 84 -7.17 -3.34 1.22
C PRO A 84 -6.19 -2.61 2.14
N VAL A 85 -4.98 -3.16 2.29
CA VAL A 85 -3.98 -2.65 3.24
C VAL A 85 -2.77 -2.15 2.47
N ILE A 86 -2.44 -0.87 2.60
CA ILE A 86 -1.19 -0.33 2.07
C ILE A 86 -0.08 -0.64 3.08
N VAL A 87 1.01 -1.26 2.65
CA VAL A 87 2.12 -1.62 3.55
C VAL A 87 3.46 -1.12 3.01
N GLY A 88 4.35 -0.76 3.93
CA GLY A 88 5.75 -0.46 3.60
C GLY A 88 6.59 -1.73 3.64
N ILE A 89 7.35 -2.05 2.59
CA ILE A 89 8.19 -3.26 2.51
C ILE A 89 9.63 -2.92 2.14
N ALA A 90 10.58 -3.73 2.61
CA ALA A 90 11.95 -3.65 2.16
C ALA A 90 12.08 -4.31 0.77
N THR A 91 12.70 -3.60 -0.16
CA THR A 91 12.78 -4.00 -1.57
C THR A 91 13.76 -5.14 -1.83
N ASP A 92 14.67 -5.45 -0.90
CA ASP A 92 15.71 -6.49 -1.06
C ASP A 92 15.17 -7.93 -1.15
N LYS A 93 13.84 -8.08 -1.11
CA LYS A 93 13.12 -9.35 -1.28
C LYS A 93 12.14 -9.33 -2.46
N LEU A 94 12.04 -8.21 -3.18
CA LEU A 94 11.25 -8.10 -4.38
C LEU A 94 12.08 -8.51 -5.61
N PRO A 95 11.44 -9.03 -6.69
CA PRO A 95 12.16 -9.52 -7.88
C PRO A 95 13.10 -8.50 -8.53
N TYR A 96 12.83 -7.20 -8.35
CA TYR A 96 13.55 -6.09 -8.98
C TYR A 96 14.37 -5.22 -8.00
N GLY A 97 14.45 -5.57 -6.72
CA GLY A 97 14.83 -4.60 -5.69
C GLY A 97 16.33 -4.47 -5.38
N THR A 98 16.80 -3.22 -5.36
CA THR A 98 18.01 -2.77 -4.61
C THR A 98 17.64 -2.49 -3.15
N THR A 99 18.60 -2.22 -2.25
CA THR A 99 18.30 -1.84 -0.86
C THR A 99 17.48 -0.54 -0.80
N GLY A 100 16.32 -0.57 -0.15
CA GLY A 100 15.39 0.56 -0.06
C GLY A 100 14.07 0.21 0.61
N GLY A 101 13.15 1.19 0.64
CA GLY A 101 11.76 1.01 1.07
C GLY A 101 10.80 1.22 -0.09
N HIS A 102 9.70 0.49 -0.10
CA HIS A 102 8.65 0.55 -1.12
C HIS A 102 7.28 0.44 -0.47
N ALA A 103 6.24 0.88 -1.18
CA ALA A 103 4.84 0.72 -0.76
C ALA A 103 4.11 -0.18 -1.76
N ILE A 104 3.31 -1.11 -1.25
CA ILE A 104 2.43 -1.98 -2.04
C ILE A 104 1.03 -2.02 -1.42
N VAL A 105 0.02 -2.45 -2.19
CA VAL A 105 -1.34 -2.66 -1.68
C VAL A 105 -1.60 -4.14 -1.54
N VAL A 106 -1.64 -4.66 -0.32
CA VAL A 106 -2.06 -6.04 -0.07
C VAL A 106 -3.57 -6.14 -0.24
N CYS A 107 -4.00 -7.06 -1.11
CA CYS A 107 -5.40 -7.26 -1.47
C CYS A 107 -5.88 -8.69 -1.24
N GLY A 108 -5.01 -9.64 -0.87
CA GLY A 108 -5.44 -11.01 -0.64
C GLY A 108 -4.36 -11.91 -0.06
N VAL A 109 -4.80 -13.10 0.29
CA VAL A 109 -3.94 -14.24 0.66
C VAL A 109 -4.50 -15.49 -0.01
N GLU A 110 -3.66 -16.17 -0.78
CA GLU A 110 -3.98 -17.39 -1.54
C GLU A 110 -2.79 -18.35 -1.42
N GLU A 111 -3.03 -19.61 -1.05
CA GLU A 111 -2.00 -20.68 -1.09
C GLU A 111 -0.65 -20.27 -0.46
N GLU A 112 -0.68 -19.74 0.77
CA GLU A 112 0.49 -19.25 1.51
C GLU A 112 1.26 -18.11 0.81
N LYS A 113 0.61 -17.39 -0.09
CA LYS A 113 1.14 -16.20 -0.76
C LYS A 113 0.27 -14.99 -0.46
N ILE A 114 0.92 -13.86 -0.25
CA ILE A 114 0.27 -12.55 -0.26
C ILE A 114 0.03 -12.15 -1.71
N VAL A 115 -1.19 -11.76 -2.01
CA VAL A 115 -1.57 -11.11 -3.27
C VAL A 115 -1.55 -9.61 -3.05
N TYR A 116 -0.87 -8.88 -3.91
CA TYR A 116 -0.72 -7.43 -3.79
C TYR A 116 -0.72 -6.74 -5.15
N ILE A 117 -1.05 -5.45 -5.15
CA ILE A 117 -0.80 -4.56 -6.29
C ILE A 117 0.54 -3.87 -6.05
N ASP A 118 1.42 -3.98 -7.05
CA ASP A 118 2.71 -3.30 -7.05
C ASP A 118 2.64 -2.05 -7.93
N PRO A 119 2.83 -0.84 -7.37
CA PRO A 119 2.79 0.37 -8.18
C PRO A 119 3.98 0.48 -9.15
N VAL A 120 5.10 -0.23 -8.98
CA VAL A 120 6.21 -0.20 -9.94
C VAL A 120 5.81 -0.83 -11.27
N THR A 121 5.16 -1.99 -11.20
CA THR A 121 4.74 -2.76 -12.38
C THR A 121 3.33 -2.37 -12.85
N GLY A 122 2.51 -1.80 -11.96
CA GLY A 122 1.10 -1.53 -12.24
C GLY A 122 0.27 -2.80 -12.41
N SER A 123 0.67 -3.89 -11.76
CA SER A 123 0.04 -5.22 -11.87
C SER A 123 -0.26 -5.83 -10.50
N GLU A 124 -1.13 -6.84 -10.51
CA GLU A 124 -1.28 -7.76 -9.40
C GLU A 124 -0.14 -8.78 -9.41
N GLU A 125 0.50 -8.94 -8.26
CA GLU A 125 1.64 -9.81 -8.03
C GLU A 125 1.38 -10.74 -6.84
N ARG A 126 2.23 -11.77 -6.73
CA ARG A 126 2.21 -12.73 -5.61
C ARG A 126 3.59 -12.84 -4.98
N LEU A 127 3.62 -12.91 -3.65
CA LEU A 127 4.85 -13.12 -2.89
C LEU A 127 4.60 -14.17 -1.81
N ASP A 128 5.55 -15.08 -1.65
CA ASP A 128 5.56 -16.04 -0.54
C ASP A 128 5.36 -15.32 0.80
N LEU A 129 4.47 -15.86 1.65
CA LEU A 129 4.09 -15.21 2.90
C LEU A 129 5.29 -15.02 3.83
N PHE A 130 6.21 -15.98 3.89
CA PHE A 130 7.41 -15.85 4.73
C PHE A 130 8.35 -14.75 4.20
N ALA A 131 8.54 -14.68 2.88
CA ALA A 131 9.30 -13.61 2.24
C ALA A 131 8.66 -12.23 2.48
N PHE A 132 7.35 -12.12 2.33
CA PHE A 132 6.58 -10.91 2.63
C PHE A 132 6.78 -10.48 4.08
N MET A 133 6.57 -11.39 5.05
CA MET A 133 6.68 -11.08 6.47
C MET A 133 8.08 -10.58 6.84
N ARG A 134 9.13 -11.14 6.24
CA ARG A 134 10.50 -10.64 6.43
C ARG A 134 10.70 -9.24 5.86
N ALA A 135 10.19 -8.97 4.66
CA ALA A 135 10.30 -7.67 4.01
C ALA A 135 9.51 -6.58 4.78
N TRP A 136 8.31 -6.91 5.24
CA TRP A 136 7.43 -6.02 5.99
C TRP A 136 7.99 -5.69 7.38
N ARG A 137 8.49 -6.69 8.12
CA ARG A 137 9.14 -6.49 9.43
C ARG A 137 10.35 -5.56 9.36
N ARG A 138 11.13 -5.60 8.27
CA ARG A 138 12.27 -4.67 8.06
C ARG A 138 11.85 -3.21 7.93
N GLN A 139 10.57 -2.94 7.66
CA GLN A 139 9.98 -1.61 7.65
C GLN A 139 9.08 -1.35 8.87
N ASN A 140 9.32 -2.08 9.98
CA ASN A 140 8.57 -2.00 11.24
C ASN A 140 7.09 -2.40 11.11
N SER A 141 6.79 -3.33 10.19
CA SER A 141 5.45 -3.84 9.94
C SER A 141 4.38 -2.74 9.83
N ARG A 142 4.72 -1.64 9.14
CA ARG A 142 3.84 -0.48 9.01
C ARG A 142 2.74 -0.74 7.99
N ALA A 143 1.53 -0.34 8.32
CA ALA A 143 0.37 -0.42 7.44
C ALA A 143 -0.46 0.87 7.49
N LEU A 144 -1.09 1.21 6.38
CA LEU A 144 -2.02 2.32 6.23
C LEU A 144 -3.32 1.77 5.64
N ILE A 145 -4.41 1.99 6.36
CA ILE A 145 -5.76 1.56 5.96
C ILE A 145 -6.57 2.82 5.70
N ILE A 146 -7.25 2.86 4.54
CA ILE A 146 -8.15 3.93 4.16
C ILE A 146 -9.54 3.33 4.08
N SER A 147 -10.51 3.90 4.81
CA SER A 147 -11.89 3.44 4.82
C SER A 147 -12.87 4.61 4.75
N ARG A 148 -14.12 4.32 4.38
CA ARG A 148 -15.18 5.34 4.40
C ARG A 148 -15.50 5.74 5.84
N ARG A 149 -16.02 6.96 6.00
CA ARG A 149 -16.60 7.42 7.27
C ARG A 149 -17.89 6.70 7.59
#